data_AF-A0A822E0U0-F1
#
_entry.id   AF-A0A822E0U0-F1
#
_cell.length_a   1.000
_cell.length_b   1.000
_cell.length_c   1.000
_cell.angle_alpha   90.00
_cell.angle_beta   90.00
_cell.angle_gamma   90.00
#
_symmetry.space_group_name_H-M   'P 1'
#
loop_
_entity.id
_entity.type
_entity.pdbx_description
1 polymer ?
#
loop_
_entity_poly.entity_id
_entity_poly.type
_entity_poly.pdbx_seq_one_letter_code
_entity_poly.pdbx_strand_id
1 'polypeptide(L)'
;SLKAIDTWTKSFPHCTPTLREVVNRWIQEEFYRTSRAKCLILIGPKGTGKTTFAQSLPGQHNYFNGHWRLDNWNDSASYLIFDDIPWDQFEELGFPFKKYLLTQNGITIATDTNTEIIEIDVAQPAIVLLEPGQSEGALGRQPLTYEDECEATFWQQRAIIYRMGKSIT
;
A
#
# COMPACT_ATOMS: atom_id res chain seq x y z
N SER A 1 12.88 4.15 10.78
CA SER A 1 13.49 3.86 12.10
C SER A 1 12.39 3.79 13.16
N LEU A 2 12.54 2.95 14.19
CA LEU A 2 11.53 2.77 15.25
C LEU A 2 11.15 4.08 15.97
N LYS A 3 12.05 5.08 15.98
CA LYS A 3 11.81 6.43 16.53
C LYS A 3 10.75 7.22 15.75
N ALA A 4 10.65 7.06 14.43
CA ALA A 4 9.59 7.70 13.64
C ALA A 4 8.21 7.14 14.03
N ILE A 5 8.15 5.84 14.33
CA ILE A 5 6.93 5.14 14.72
C ILE A 5 6.45 5.60 16.12
N ASP A 6 7.37 5.85 17.06
CA ASP A 6 7.06 6.30 18.43
C ASP A 6 6.59 7.76 18.52
N THR A 7 7.10 8.65 17.66
CA THR A 7 6.61 10.04 17.61
C THR A 7 5.19 10.10 17.07
N TRP A 8 4.83 9.20 16.16
CA TRP A 8 3.54 9.14 15.47
C TRP A 8 2.42 8.46 16.26
N THR A 9 2.74 7.46 17.07
CA THR A 9 1.76 6.78 17.94
C THR A 9 1.20 7.72 19.01
N LYS A 10 1.97 8.74 19.41
CA LYS A 10 1.53 9.75 20.39
C LYS A 10 0.41 10.65 19.88
N SER A 11 0.25 10.80 18.57
CA SER A 11 -0.79 11.64 17.96
C SER A 11 -2.16 10.95 17.88
N PHE A 12 -2.25 9.63 18.09
CA PHE A 12 -3.48 8.86 17.92
C PHE A 12 -3.65 7.75 18.98
N PRO A 13 -3.77 8.11 20.28
CA PRO A 13 -3.78 7.15 21.39
C PRO A 13 -5.05 6.27 21.51
N HIS A 14 -6.08 6.51 20.70
CA HIS A 14 -7.37 5.82 20.78
C HIS A 14 -7.67 4.86 19.60
N CYS A 15 -6.76 4.74 18.63
CA CYS A 15 -6.90 3.74 17.56
C CYS A 15 -6.31 2.42 18.03
N THR A 16 -7.15 1.44 18.37
CA THR A 16 -6.77 0.06 18.68
C THR A 16 -7.18 -0.86 17.53
N PRO A 17 -6.26 -1.63 16.92
CA PRO A 17 -4.81 -1.62 17.13
C PRO A 17 -4.14 -0.34 16.61
N THR A 18 -3.03 0.06 17.24
CA THR A 18 -2.25 1.23 16.78
C THR A 18 -1.62 0.94 15.42
N LEU A 19 -1.33 1.99 14.62
CA LEU A 19 -0.61 1.84 13.34
C LEU A 19 0.66 0.98 13.48
N ARG A 20 1.40 1.17 14.57
CA ARG A 20 2.61 0.39 14.88
C ARG A 20 2.32 -1.11 14.96
N GLU A 21 1.28 -1.50 15.68
CA GLU A 21 0.92 -2.91 15.85
C GLU A 21 0.47 -3.54 14.54
N VAL A 22 -0.33 -2.81 13.76
CA VAL A 22 -0.81 -3.25 12.45
C VAL A 22 0.36 -3.48 11.49
N VAL A 23 1.26 -2.50 11.39
CA VAL A 23 2.41 -2.59 10.48
C VAL A 23 3.43 -3.63 10.94
N ASN A 24 3.71 -3.72 12.24
CA ASN A 24 4.62 -4.74 12.76
C ASN A 24 4.10 -6.15 12.48
N ARG A 25 2.79 -6.37 12.66
CA ARG A 25 2.15 -7.64 12.32
C ARG A 25 2.25 -7.94 10.83
N TRP A 26 1.93 -6.96 9.99
CA TRP A 26 2.05 -7.09 8.54
C TRP A 26 3.48 -7.44 8.10
N ILE A 27 4.49 -6.76 8.65
CA ILE A 27 5.90 -7.09 8.37
C ILE A 27 6.21 -8.53 8.79
N GLN A 28 5.81 -8.94 9.99
CA GLN A 28 6.10 -10.29 10.50
C GLN A 28 5.41 -11.38 9.67
N GLU A 29 4.20 -11.14 9.20
CA GLU A 29 3.36 -12.13 8.53
C GLU A 29 3.54 -12.15 7.00
N GLU A 30 3.90 -11.02 6.38
CA GLU A 30 3.79 -10.84 4.93
C GLU A 30 5.14 -10.64 4.21
N PHE A 31 6.20 -10.14 4.88
CA PHE A 31 7.53 -9.96 4.25
C PHE A 31 8.17 -11.27 3.79
N TYR A 32 7.84 -12.37 4.46
CA TYR A 32 8.42 -13.69 4.19
C TYR A 32 7.49 -14.59 3.38
N ARG A 33 6.34 -14.07 2.93
CA ARG A 33 5.44 -14.84 2.08
C ARG A 33 5.97 -14.90 0.66
N THR A 34 5.81 -16.08 0.08
CA THR A 34 6.19 -16.38 -1.30
C THR A 34 5.04 -16.23 -2.29
N SER A 35 3.80 -16.07 -1.81
CA SER A 35 2.64 -15.77 -2.65
C SER A 35 1.46 -15.26 -1.82
N ARG A 36 0.57 -14.52 -2.46
CA ARG A 36 -0.71 -14.08 -1.88
C ARG A 36 -0.54 -13.29 -0.58
N ALA A 37 0.53 -12.49 -0.46
CA ALA A 37 0.63 -11.55 0.63
C ALA A 37 -0.54 -10.57 0.61
N LYS A 38 -0.92 -10.13 1.80
CA LYS A 38 -1.88 -9.06 1.99
C LYS A 38 -1.22 -7.74 1.63
N CYS A 39 -1.94 -6.87 0.92
CA CYS A 39 -1.54 -5.49 0.70
C CYS A 39 -1.80 -4.64 1.96
N LEU A 40 -0.89 -3.73 2.33
CA LEU A 40 -1.14 -2.72 3.36
C LEU A 40 -1.63 -1.42 2.72
N ILE A 41 -2.80 -0.93 3.09
CA ILE A 41 -3.36 0.32 2.54
C ILE A 41 -3.40 1.37 3.66
N LEU A 42 -2.69 2.48 3.47
CA LEU A 42 -2.64 3.61 4.39
C LEU A 42 -3.39 4.80 3.79
N ILE A 43 -4.52 5.18 4.40
CA ILE A 43 -5.37 6.27 3.90
C ILE A 43 -5.22 7.47 4.81
N GLY A 44 -4.86 8.64 4.28
CA GLY A 44 -4.78 9.87 5.08
C GLY A 44 -4.48 11.11 4.23
N PRO A 45 -4.72 12.33 4.74
CA PRO A 45 -4.44 13.57 4.00
C PRO A 45 -2.99 13.69 3.49
N LYS A 46 -2.76 14.53 2.46
CA LYS A 46 -1.39 14.97 2.07
C LYS A 46 -0.68 15.60 3.27
N GLY A 47 0.64 15.48 3.30
CA GLY A 47 1.47 16.08 4.34
C GLY A 47 1.40 15.41 5.72
N THR A 48 0.60 14.34 5.87
CA THR A 48 0.62 13.57 7.12
C THR A 48 1.96 12.88 7.31
N GLY A 49 2.62 12.40 6.25
CA GLY A 49 3.93 11.74 6.30
C GLY A 49 3.87 10.21 6.05
N LYS A 50 2.79 9.75 5.39
CA LYS A 50 2.62 8.35 4.92
C LYS A 50 3.82 7.84 4.13
N THR A 51 4.32 8.65 3.19
CA THR A 51 5.46 8.32 2.33
C THR A 51 6.73 8.11 3.15
N THR A 52 7.07 9.08 4.01
CA THR A 52 8.22 8.98 4.92
C THR A 52 8.10 7.76 5.83
N PHE A 53 6.90 7.47 6.32
CA PHE A 53 6.64 6.28 7.14
C PHE A 53 6.91 4.98 6.36
N ALA A 54 6.30 4.81 5.20
CA ALA A 54 6.44 3.60 4.37
C ALA A 54 7.89 3.36 3.92
N GLN A 55 8.61 4.43 3.57
CA GLN A 55 10.04 4.35 3.22
C GLN A 55 10.95 4.07 4.42
N SER A 56 10.46 4.27 5.65
CA SER A 56 11.24 4.07 6.87
C SER A 56 11.21 2.64 7.42
N LEU A 57 10.42 1.77 6.80
CA LEU A 57 10.33 0.34 7.11
C LEU A 57 11.66 -0.37 6.75
N PRO A 58 11.99 -1.49 7.39
CA PRO A 58 13.22 -2.22 7.09
C PRO A 58 13.19 -2.81 5.67
N GLY A 59 14.35 -2.86 5.01
CA GLY A 59 14.51 -3.44 3.68
C GLY A 59 14.58 -2.42 2.55
N GLN A 60 15.06 -2.86 1.39
CA GLN A 60 14.99 -2.07 0.16
C GLN A 60 13.56 -2.09 -0.37
N HIS A 61 13.15 -1.07 -1.11
CA HIS A 61 11.81 -1.01 -1.68
C HIS A 61 11.81 -0.41 -3.08
N ASN A 62 10.84 -0.84 -3.88
CA ASN A 62 10.49 -0.13 -5.11
C ASN A 62 9.47 0.95 -4.76
N TYR A 63 9.71 2.19 -5.20
CA TYR A 63 8.84 3.32 -4.95
C TYR A 63 8.26 3.84 -6.26
N PHE A 64 6.93 3.87 -6.33
CA PHE A 64 6.19 4.39 -7.47
C PHE A 64 5.33 5.56 -7.01
N ASN A 65 5.48 6.69 -7.69
CA ASN A 65 4.70 7.90 -7.44
C ASN A 65 4.07 8.35 -8.76
N GLY A 66 2.75 8.22 -8.84
CA GLY A 66 1.98 8.59 -10.04
C GLY A 66 2.02 7.52 -11.13
N HIS A 67 3.06 7.47 -11.97
CA HIS A 67 3.08 6.61 -13.17
C HIS A 67 4.02 5.41 -13.02
N TRP A 68 3.70 4.33 -13.74
CA TRP A 68 4.59 3.19 -13.88
C TRP A 68 5.87 3.60 -14.62
N ARG A 69 7.02 3.15 -14.11
CA ARG A 69 8.32 3.27 -14.75
C ARG A 69 9.14 2.04 -14.43
N LEU A 70 9.54 1.31 -15.45
CA LEU A 70 10.26 0.06 -15.26
C LEU A 70 11.67 0.29 -14.66
N ASP A 71 12.30 1.43 -14.95
CA ASP A 71 13.60 1.82 -14.39
C ASP A 71 13.64 1.84 -12.85
N ASN A 72 12.47 1.97 -12.21
CA ASN A 72 12.34 1.96 -10.75
C ASN A 72 12.18 0.55 -10.17
N TRP A 73 12.11 -0.48 -11.01
CA TRP A 73 11.94 -1.86 -10.58
C TRP A 73 13.28 -2.49 -10.20
N ASN A 74 13.37 -2.97 -8.96
CA ASN A 74 14.46 -3.80 -8.46
C ASN A 74 13.90 -5.11 -7.93
N ASP A 75 14.30 -6.24 -8.52
CA ASP A 75 13.86 -7.58 -8.11
C ASP A 75 14.30 -7.93 -6.68
N SER A 76 15.38 -7.33 -6.19
CA SER A 76 15.90 -7.52 -4.84
C SER A 76 15.19 -6.67 -3.78
N ALA A 77 14.20 -5.86 -4.17
CA ALA A 77 13.39 -5.10 -3.22
C ALA A 77 12.62 -6.03 -2.26
N SER A 78 12.51 -5.62 -1.01
CA SER A 78 11.79 -6.35 0.03
C SER A 78 10.28 -6.08 0.00
N TYR A 79 9.86 -4.93 -0.52
CA TYR A 79 8.45 -4.54 -0.63
C TYR A 79 8.24 -3.45 -1.70
N LEU A 80 6.99 -3.23 -2.07
CA LEU A 80 6.57 -2.19 -3.02
C LEU A 80 5.84 -1.07 -2.28
N ILE A 81 6.03 0.16 -2.73
CA ILE A 81 5.27 1.33 -2.28
C ILE A 81 4.65 2.01 -3.49
N PHE A 82 3.32 2.15 -3.46
CA PHE A 82 2.53 2.87 -4.44
C PHE A 82 1.96 4.13 -3.77
N ASP A 83 2.36 5.30 -4.24
CA ASP A 83 2.03 6.60 -3.66
C ASP A 83 1.38 7.50 -4.71
N ASP A 84 0.39 8.29 -4.29
CA ASP A 84 -0.36 9.21 -5.15
C ASP A 84 -0.97 8.54 -6.41
N ILE A 85 -1.39 7.27 -6.28
CA ILE A 85 -2.05 6.48 -7.32
C ILE A 85 -3.48 6.21 -6.88
N PRO A 86 -4.50 6.87 -7.48
CA PRO A 86 -5.88 6.58 -7.17
C PRO A 86 -6.20 5.11 -7.43
N TRP A 87 -7.03 4.50 -6.58
CA TRP A 87 -7.20 3.05 -6.55
C TRP A 87 -7.64 2.45 -7.89
N ASP A 88 -8.50 3.17 -8.62
CA ASP A 88 -9.06 2.72 -9.89
C ASP A 88 -8.19 3.09 -11.11
N GLN A 89 -7.06 3.77 -10.90
CA GLN A 89 -6.25 4.33 -11.98
C GLN A 89 -4.91 3.62 -12.23
N PHE A 90 -4.61 2.50 -11.55
CA PHE A 90 -3.36 1.76 -11.75
C PHE A 90 -3.11 1.46 -13.24
N GLU A 91 -4.04 0.79 -13.90
CA GLU A 91 -3.89 0.42 -15.31
C GLU A 91 -3.87 1.66 -16.24
N GLU A 92 -4.62 2.72 -15.91
CA GLU A 92 -4.62 3.99 -16.64
C GLU A 92 -3.28 4.72 -16.55
N LEU A 93 -2.60 4.59 -15.41
CA LEU A 93 -1.28 5.16 -15.12
C LEU A 93 -0.13 4.25 -15.60
N GLY A 94 -0.46 3.23 -16.40
CA GLY A 94 0.49 2.34 -17.06
C GLY A 94 1.00 1.19 -16.19
N PHE A 95 0.44 0.99 -14.99
CA PHE A 95 0.86 -0.13 -14.16
C PHE A 95 0.40 -1.46 -14.77
N PRO A 96 1.24 -2.51 -14.65
CA PRO A 96 0.79 -3.88 -14.83
C PRO A 96 -0.44 -4.20 -13.98
N PHE A 97 -1.13 -5.27 -14.32
CA PHE A 97 -2.42 -5.61 -13.71
C PHE A 97 -2.37 -5.57 -12.17
N LYS A 98 -3.14 -4.65 -11.57
CA LYS A 98 -2.96 -4.24 -10.16
C LYS A 98 -3.02 -5.41 -9.18
N LYS A 99 -3.83 -6.42 -9.47
CA LYS A 99 -3.97 -7.61 -8.64
C LYS A 99 -2.62 -8.32 -8.42
N TYR A 100 -1.76 -8.36 -9.43
CA TYR A 100 -0.47 -9.04 -9.34
C TYR A 100 0.48 -8.25 -8.48
N LEU A 101 0.60 -6.94 -8.77
CA LEU A 101 1.40 -5.99 -8.00
C LEU A 101 1.04 -5.97 -6.52
N LEU A 102 -0.25 -5.97 -6.19
CA LEU A 102 -0.69 -5.76 -4.81
C LEU A 102 -0.74 -7.04 -3.97
N THR A 103 -0.68 -8.24 -4.57
CA THR A 103 -0.91 -9.49 -3.83
C THR A 103 0.11 -10.59 -4.09
N GLN A 104 1.28 -10.27 -4.66
CA GLN A 104 2.27 -11.27 -5.06
C GLN A 104 1.62 -12.42 -5.86
N ASN A 105 0.83 -12.08 -6.89
CA ASN A 105 0.07 -13.09 -7.65
C ASN A 105 0.93 -13.75 -8.76
N GLY A 106 2.26 -13.70 -8.62
CA GLY A 106 3.24 -14.26 -9.56
C GLY A 106 3.60 -13.28 -10.69
N ILE A 107 3.81 -13.84 -11.89
CA ILE A 107 4.32 -13.10 -13.05
C ILE A 107 3.24 -12.19 -13.65
N THR A 108 3.59 -10.92 -13.86
CA THR A 108 2.81 -9.93 -14.60
C THR A 108 3.60 -9.42 -15.80
N ILE A 109 2.89 -8.91 -16.80
CA ILE A 109 3.53 -8.31 -17.97
C ILE A 109 3.52 -6.79 -17.78
N ALA A 110 4.70 -6.20 -17.87
CA ALA A 110 4.90 -4.76 -17.86
C ALA A 110 5.35 -4.27 -19.23
N THR A 111 4.88 -3.08 -19.58
CA THR A 111 5.34 -2.38 -20.78
C THR A 111 5.87 -1.03 -20.34
N ASP A 112 7.10 -0.71 -20.72
CA ASP A 112 7.66 0.63 -20.52
C ASP A 112 7.26 1.56 -21.69
N THR A 113 7.48 2.86 -21.52
CA THR A 113 7.34 3.93 -22.51
C THR A 113 8.00 3.60 -23.86
N ASN A 114 9.06 2.78 -23.84
CA ASN A 114 9.76 2.30 -25.03
C ASN A 114 9.09 1.09 -25.71
N THR A 115 7.89 0.69 -25.27
CA THR A 115 7.10 -0.46 -25.78
C THR A 115 7.75 -1.84 -25.63
N GLU A 116 8.83 -1.95 -24.87
CA GLU A 116 9.40 -3.25 -24.50
C GLU A 116 8.47 -3.98 -23.52
N ILE A 117 8.09 -5.20 -23.88
CA ILE A 117 7.26 -6.09 -23.08
C ILE A 117 8.18 -6.94 -22.22
N ILE A 118 8.05 -6.82 -20.90
CA ILE A 118 8.90 -7.51 -19.94
C ILE A 118 8.02 -8.26 -18.95
N GLU A 119 8.41 -9.50 -18.66
CA GLU A 119 7.80 -10.31 -17.62
C GLU A 119 8.44 -9.97 -16.27
N ILE A 120 7.61 -9.67 -15.28
CA ILE A 120 8.04 -9.33 -13.92
C ILE A 120 7.41 -10.33 -12.97
N ASP A 121 8.24 -11.06 -12.22
CA ASP A 121 7.76 -11.86 -11.10
C ASP A 121 7.52 -10.99 -9.88
N VAL A 122 6.25 -10.77 -9.53
CA VAL A 122 5.89 -9.98 -8.36
C VAL A 122 5.95 -10.88 -7.12
N ALA A 123 7.11 -10.89 -6.48
CA ALA A 123 7.36 -11.62 -5.25
C ALA A 123 7.29 -10.73 -4.00
N GLN A 124 7.10 -9.42 -4.14
CA GLN A 124 7.16 -8.45 -3.05
C GLN A 124 5.76 -8.09 -2.52
N PRO A 125 5.55 -8.02 -1.19
CA PRO A 125 4.31 -7.49 -0.63
C PRO A 125 4.23 -5.96 -0.87
N ALA A 126 3.01 -5.42 -0.93
CA ALA A 126 2.78 -4.05 -1.35
C ALA A 126 2.19 -3.16 -0.24
N ILE A 127 2.56 -1.88 -0.28
CA ILE A 127 1.95 -0.79 0.48
C ILE A 127 1.34 0.20 -0.52
N VAL A 128 0.08 0.57 -0.32
CA VAL A 128 -0.59 1.63 -1.09
C VAL A 128 -0.91 2.80 -0.18
N LEU A 129 -0.51 3.99 -0.60
CA LEU A 129 -0.73 5.24 0.12
C LEU A 129 -1.80 6.03 -0.61
N LEU A 130 -2.93 6.25 0.04
CA LEU A 130 -4.06 6.96 -0.53
C LEU A 130 -4.40 8.20 0.28
N GLU A 131 -4.90 9.21 -0.41
CA GLU A 131 -5.76 10.21 0.19
C GLU A 131 -7.20 9.72 0.32
N PRO A 132 -8.00 10.35 1.21
CA PRO A 132 -9.41 9.99 1.36
C PRO A 132 -10.17 9.95 0.02
N GLY A 133 -10.01 10.98 -0.83
CA GLY A 133 -10.69 11.04 -2.15
C GLY A 133 -10.14 10.05 -3.20
N GLN A 134 -8.91 9.54 -3.01
CA GLN A 134 -8.30 8.56 -3.91
C GLN A 134 -8.76 7.12 -3.63
N SER A 135 -9.52 6.93 -2.56
CA SER A 135 -10.10 5.65 -2.16
C SER A 135 -11.58 5.49 -2.53
N GLU A 136 -12.20 6.55 -3.08
CA GLU A 136 -13.60 6.54 -3.51
C GLU A 136 -13.80 5.56 -4.68
N GLY A 137 -14.89 4.79 -4.65
CA GLY A 137 -15.22 3.78 -5.66
C GLY A 137 -14.80 2.35 -5.29
N ALA A 138 -13.73 2.20 -4.49
CA ALA A 138 -13.17 0.88 -4.17
C ALA A 138 -13.39 0.40 -2.74
N LEU A 139 -13.69 1.32 -1.82
CA LEU A 139 -13.93 1.05 -0.41
C LEU A 139 -15.38 1.35 0.02
N GLY A 140 -16.33 1.36 -0.95
CA GLY A 140 -17.74 1.67 -0.74
C GLY A 140 -18.09 3.13 -1.03
N ARG A 141 -19.31 3.38 -1.52
CA ARG A 141 -19.86 4.72 -1.89
C ARG A 141 -20.29 5.58 -0.69
N GLN A 142 -19.98 5.16 0.54
CA GLN A 142 -20.23 5.93 1.75
C GLN A 142 -18.95 6.04 2.59
N PRO A 143 -18.82 7.07 3.44
CA PRO A 143 -17.71 7.11 4.39
C PRO A 143 -17.78 5.86 5.27
N LEU A 144 -16.83 4.92 5.12
CA LEU A 144 -16.76 3.74 6.00
C LEU A 144 -16.85 4.20 7.47
N THR A 145 -17.92 3.80 8.12
CA THR A 145 -18.22 3.95 9.54
C THR A 145 -17.43 2.94 10.36
N TYR A 146 -17.43 3.09 11.69
CA TYR A 146 -16.84 2.12 12.62
C TYR A 146 -17.45 0.71 12.47
N GLU A 147 -18.66 0.61 11.91
CA GLU A 147 -19.43 -0.63 11.75
C GLU A 147 -19.31 -1.22 10.33
N ASP A 148 -18.70 -0.50 9.38
CA ASP A 148 -18.50 -0.94 7.98
C ASP A 148 -17.31 -1.91 7.79
N GLU A 149 -16.90 -2.60 8.85
CA GLU A 149 -16.04 -3.79 8.77
C GLU A 149 -16.63 -4.88 7.82
N CYS A 150 -17.91 -4.76 7.44
CA CYS A 150 -18.68 -5.81 6.78
C CYS A 150 -18.86 -5.74 5.25
N GLU A 151 -18.55 -4.65 4.53
CA GLU A 151 -18.64 -4.62 3.04
C GLU A 151 -17.29 -4.75 2.30
N ALA A 152 -16.20 -4.99 3.02
CA ALA A 152 -14.92 -5.43 2.44
C ALA A 152 -14.92 -6.91 2.02
N THR A 153 -16.09 -7.49 1.71
CA THR A 153 -16.32 -8.94 1.65
C THR A 153 -15.63 -9.63 0.45
N PHE A 154 -15.06 -8.87 -0.50
CA PHE A 154 -14.18 -9.44 -1.55
C PHE A 154 -12.69 -9.43 -1.16
N TRP A 155 -12.25 -8.54 -0.25
CA TRP A 155 -10.83 -8.32 0.10
C TRP A 155 -10.46 -8.56 1.57
N GLN A 156 -11.40 -8.96 2.44
CA GLN A 156 -11.15 -9.32 3.86
C GLN A 156 -10.04 -10.39 4.05
N GLN A 157 -9.63 -11.11 3.00
CA GLN A 157 -8.52 -12.08 3.06
C GLN A 157 -7.16 -11.56 2.55
N ARG A 158 -7.10 -10.39 1.89
CA ARG A 158 -5.97 -9.99 1.02
C ARG A 158 -5.50 -8.53 1.18
N ALA A 159 -6.09 -7.74 2.08
CA ALA A 159 -5.61 -6.40 2.39
C ALA A 159 -5.79 -6.07 3.88
N ILE A 160 -4.89 -5.25 4.41
CA ILE A 160 -4.98 -4.63 5.74
C ILE A 160 -5.15 -3.13 5.50
N ILE A 161 -6.31 -2.58 5.85
CA ILE A 161 -6.64 -1.16 5.63
C ILE A 161 -6.48 -0.41 6.95
N TYR A 162 -5.74 0.70 6.93
CA TYR A 162 -5.59 1.59 8.07
C TYR A 162 -5.92 3.03 7.65
N ARG A 163 -6.91 3.64 8.32
CA ARG A 163 -7.28 5.04 8.13
C ARG A 163 -6.58 5.92 9.17
N MET A 164 -5.81 6.88 8.68
CA MET A 164 -5.20 7.94 9.47
C MET A 164 -6.27 9.00 9.76
N GLY A 165 -6.45 9.34 11.04
CA GLY A 165 -7.36 10.41 11.45
C GLY A 165 -6.95 11.79 10.94
N LYS A 166 -7.87 12.76 11.01
CA LYS A 166 -7.56 14.17 10.68
C LYS A 166 -6.44 14.69 11.59
N SER A 167 -5.55 15.51 11.03
CA SER A 167 -4.58 16.29 11.81
C SER A 167 -5.33 17.11 12.85
N ILE A 168 -5.02 16.88 14.12
CA ILE A 168 -5.51 17.72 15.22
C ILE A 168 -4.63 18.98 15.18
N THR A 169 -5.14 20.04 14.54
CA THR A 169 -4.67 21.41 14.82
C THR A 169 -5.11 21.84 16.20
#